data_AF-A0A3M1LDA4-F1
#
_entry.id   AF-A0A3M1LDA4-F1
#
_cell.length_a   1.000
_cell.length_b   1.000
_cell.length_c   1.000
_cell.angle_alpha   90.00
_cell.angle_beta   90.00
_cell.angle_gamma   90.00
#
_symmetry.space_group_name_H-M   'P 1'
#
loop_
_entity.id
_entity.type
_entity.pdbx_description
1 polymer ?
#
loop_
_entity_poly.entity_id
_entity_poly.type
_entity_poly.pdbx_seq_one_letter_code
_entity_poly.pdbx_strand_id
1 'polypeptide(L)'
;MIESAKKIKLVPVHYQEKLAHLKSRKYRLLALLMLDCGLRVSEACQLQFKCWDFYRKTLTVRTLKRRDEVYREIPLTDRVLDAAAEWFERVPNRNPDAYCFPSGKGAKKPYADRKQVWRRLKAHTDGVVNPHALRHTFATRIVNEGNELRVAQKLLGHKSITTTEIYTHVQLSEKRRAIASLERRSLPVRIWRKFFPKERPKIHILPVNRGLTKFHIGRKEELARLAYNGERKINTIILGPQGVGKSHLLENYSAGNIIRISELTALKKLFTGIILELCEREPQRAKLMFDTPNPPNEIVERKTVKALIEDMIALTHKGEYTIIIDDLTRITPTGINALEKLKNHFHILAAARRIDYNKRSFLTNFERIDLKPLPRPEATELIVKLSQPFIESIEDLEAYKNHIWENTQGNPLFIYEMVERYSKEQQVSNEVLQEVRHTAAAEEINFLPFLIGLLACMSVLRYWGRITGTDSGPWYFLAAIGVIFLFFGREMIRATRRKYV
;
A
#
# COMPACT_ATOMS: atom_id res chain seq x y z
N MET A 1 17.22 -33.33 33.68
CA MET A 1 16.08 -34.22 33.34
C MET A 1 15.95 -34.33 31.81
N ILE A 2 16.79 -35.18 31.20
CA ILE A 2 16.62 -35.65 29.82
C ILE A 2 16.12 -37.09 29.97
N GLU A 3 14.88 -37.26 30.40
CA GLU A 3 14.25 -38.58 30.49
C GLU A 3 12.80 -38.47 29.99
N SER A 4 12.46 -39.34 29.03
CA SER A 4 11.14 -39.59 28.41
C SER A 4 10.69 -38.80 27.16
N ALA A 5 11.59 -38.25 26.32
CA ALA A 5 11.16 -37.75 25.01
C ALA A 5 10.90 -38.90 24.02
N LYS A 6 9.63 -39.35 23.94
CA LYS A 6 9.08 -40.16 22.83
C LYS A 6 9.79 -39.78 21.51
N LYS A 7 10.53 -40.70 20.86
CA LYS A 7 11.17 -40.47 19.55
C LYS A 7 10.17 -39.80 18.62
N ILE A 8 10.32 -38.49 18.41
CA ILE A 8 9.41 -37.71 17.59
C ILE A 8 9.68 -38.13 16.14
N LYS A 9 8.74 -38.83 15.52
CA LYS A 9 8.87 -39.28 14.13
C LYS A 9 8.89 -38.06 13.20
N LEU A 10 10.05 -37.80 12.60
CA LEU A 10 10.21 -36.83 11.51
C LEU A 10 9.58 -37.39 10.23
N VAL A 11 9.11 -36.51 9.35
CA VAL A 11 8.53 -36.90 8.06
C VAL A 11 9.66 -37.14 7.06
N PRO A 12 9.81 -38.36 6.49
CA PRO A 12 10.83 -38.65 5.49
C PRO A 12 10.70 -37.77 4.24
N VAL A 13 11.81 -37.50 3.55
CA VAL A 13 11.86 -36.58 2.39
C VAL A 13 10.86 -36.97 1.30
N HIS A 14 10.75 -38.26 0.96
CA HIS A 14 9.79 -38.77 -0.01
C HIS A 14 8.33 -38.38 0.32
N TYR A 15 7.94 -38.45 1.61
CA TYR A 15 6.61 -38.03 2.04
C TYR A 15 6.44 -36.50 2.01
N GLN A 16 7.51 -35.72 2.21
CA GLN A 16 7.46 -34.27 2.06
C GLN A 16 7.17 -33.88 0.60
N GLU A 17 7.80 -34.57 -0.37
CA GLU A 17 7.55 -34.36 -1.80
C GLU A 17 6.14 -34.82 -2.19
N LYS A 18 5.70 -36.00 -1.72
CA LYS A 18 4.32 -36.50 -1.92
C LYS A 18 3.27 -35.50 -1.44
N LEU A 19 3.52 -34.83 -0.30
CA LEU A 19 2.65 -33.77 0.23
C LEU A 19 2.67 -32.49 -0.60
N ALA A 20 3.82 -32.11 -1.15
CA ALA A 20 3.94 -30.96 -2.04
C ALA A 20 3.18 -31.16 -3.38
N HIS A 21 2.97 -32.42 -3.79
CA HIS A 21 2.27 -32.77 -5.03
C HIS A 21 0.87 -33.38 -4.82
N LEU A 22 0.26 -33.16 -3.65
CA LEU A 22 -1.10 -33.62 -3.37
C LEU A 22 -2.12 -33.08 -4.40
N LYS A 23 -2.89 -33.98 -5.02
CA LYS A 23 -3.97 -33.63 -5.97
C LYS A 23 -5.01 -32.67 -5.36
N SER A 24 -5.28 -32.81 -4.06
CA SER A 24 -6.20 -31.91 -3.37
C SER A 24 -5.52 -30.60 -2.97
N ARG A 25 -5.78 -29.53 -3.74
CA ARG A 25 -5.20 -28.19 -3.54
C ARG A 25 -5.40 -27.65 -2.11
N LYS A 26 -6.57 -27.89 -1.49
CA LYS A 26 -6.88 -27.51 -0.10
C LYS A 26 -5.92 -28.13 0.91
N TYR A 27 -5.78 -29.47 0.87
CA TYR A 27 -4.96 -30.19 1.83
C TYR A 27 -3.47 -30.06 1.55
N ARG A 28 -3.09 -29.85 0.27
CA ARG A 28 -1.73 -29.48 -0.12
C ARG A 28 -1.29 -28.19 0.56
N LEU A 29 -2.10 -27.13 0.49
CA LEU A 29 -1.79 -25.87 1.16
C LEU A 29 -1.73 -26.02 2.68
N LEU A 30 -2.69 -26.73 3.30
CA LEU A 30 -2.66 -27.00 4.74
C LEU A 30 -1.40 -27.77 5.16
N ALA A 31 -0.98 -28.78 4.39
CA ALA A 31 0.24 -29.54 4.66
C ALA A 31 1.48 -28.65 4.59
N LEU A 32 1.60 -27.83 3.54
CA LEU A 32 2.72 -26.90 3.36
C LEU A 32 2.77 -25.83 4.44
N LEU A 33 1.63 -25.27 4.86
CA LEU A 33 1.56 -24.34 5.99
C LEU A 33 2.11 -24.95 7.29
N MET A 34 1.91 -26.25 7.52
CA MET A 34 2.47 -26.94 8.68
C MET A 34 3.94 -27.32 8.50
N LEU A 35 4.36 -27.66 7.28
CA LEU A 35 5.72 -28.13 6.94
C LEU A 35 6.73 -26.99 6.75
N ASP A 36 6.30 -25.84 6.24
CA ASP A 36 7.17 -24.72 5.83
C ASP A 36 7.00 -23.49 6.69
N CYS A 37 5.83 -23.31 7.30
CA CYS A 37 5.55 -22.20 8.19
C CYS A 37 5.45 -22.66 9.65
N GLY A 38 5.59 -23.97 9.89
CA GLY A 38 5.56 -24.56 11.23
C GLY A 38 4.24 -24.34 11.97
N LEU A 39 3.12 -24.11 11.28
CA LEU A 39 1.84 -23.77 11.92
C LEU A 39 1.27 -24.95 12.72
N ARG A 40 0.55 -24.67 13.81
CA ARG A 40 -0.31 -25.69 14.44
C ARG A 40 -1.51 -25.95 13.53
N VAL A 41 -2.03 -27.18 13.54
CA VAL A 41 -3.23 -27.52 12.76
C VAL A 41 -4.41 -26.59 13.03
N SER A 42 -4.62 -26.17 14.29
CA SER A 42 -5.70 -25.25 14.66
C SER A 42 -5.47 -23.85 14.09
N GLU A 43 -4.24 -23.38 14.11
CA GLU A 43 -3.86 -22.07 13.54
C GLU A 43 -4.02 -22.08 12.02
N ALA A 44 -3.57 -23.16 11.35
CA ALA A 44 -3.70 -23.31 9.91
C ALA A 44 -5.17 -23.40 9.46
N CYS A 45 -6.03 -24.09 10.23
CA CYS A 45 -7.46 -24.20 9.89
C CYS A 45 -8.21 -22.87 10.09
N GLN A 46 -7.86 -22.09 11.11
CA GLN A 46 -8.52 -20.83 11.47
C GLN A 46 -7.94 -19.60 10.74
N LEU A 47 -7.05 -19.82 9.78
CA LEU A 47 -6.38 -18.74 9.07
C LEU A 47 -7.39 -17.93 8.24
N GLN A 48 -7.32 -16.60 8.33
CA GLN A 48 -8.17 -15.67 7.58
C GLN A 48 -7.38 -14.99 6.46
N PHE A 49 -8.07 -14.43 5.45
CA PHE A 49 -7.42 -13.78 4.32
C PHE A 49 -6.58 -12.56 4.75
N LYS A 50 -7.03 -11.78 5.74
CA LYS A 50 -6.27 -10.65 6.32
C LYS A 50 -4.92 -11.03 6.94
N CYS A 51 -4.71 -12.30 7.25
CA CYS A 51 -3.45 -12.78 7.82
C CYS A 51 -2.33 -12.88 6.77
N TRP A 52 -2.67 -12.90 5.48
CA TRP A 52 -1.69 -13.01 4.41
C TRP A 52 -1.23 -11.62 3.98
N ASP A 53 0.08 -11.44 3.89
CA ASP A 53 0.68 -10.31 3.19
C ASP A 53 1.47 -10.89 2.02
N PHE A 54 0.79 -11.08 0.88
CA PHE A 54 1.43 -11.63 -0.31
C PHE A 54 2.48 -10.70 -0.88
N TYR A 55 2.36 -9.40 -0.60
CA TYR A 55 3.31 -8.41 -1.05
C TYR A 55 4.66 -8.60 -0.34
N ARG A 56 4.65 -8.68 0.99
CA ARG A 56 5.87 -8.93 1.78
C ARG A 56 6.27 -10.40 1.84
N LYS A 57 5.46 -11.29 1.26
CA LYS A 57 5.55 -12.76 1.41
C LYS A 57 5.59 -13.18 2.87
N THR A 58 4.73 -12.59 3.70
CA THR A 58 4.63 -12.91 5.11
C THR A 58 3.22 -13.33 5.51
N LEU A 59 3.14 -14.09 6.59
CA LEU A 59 1.90 -14.57 7.18
C LEU A 59 1.87 -14.17 8.66
N THR A 60 0.88 -13.37 9.04
CA THR A 60 0.67 -12.92 10.41
C THR A 60 -0.33 -13.84 11.11
N VAL A 61 0.14 -14.60 12.08
CA VAL A 61 -0.67 -15.62 12.76
C VAL A 61 -0.80 -15.34 14.25
N ARG A 62 -2.05 -15.36 14.73
CA ARG A 62 -2.35 -15.29 16.16
C ARG A 62 -2.04 -16.61 16.84
N THR A 63 -1.32 -16.56 17.95
CA THR A 63 -0.96 -17.76 18.71
C THR A 63 -2.08 -18.14 19.67
N LEU A 64 -2.85 -19.20 19.34
CA LEU A 64 -4.07 -19.62 20.05
C LEU A 64 -3.86 -20.19 21.49
N LYS A 65 -2.62 -20.36 21.94
CA LYS A 65 -2.29 -20.93 23.26
C LYS A 65 -1.91 -19.88 24.32
N ARG A 66 -1.96 -18.59 24.00
CA ARG A 66 -1.66 -17.50 24.95
C ARG A 66 -2.96 -16.86 25.44
N ARG A 67 -2.99 -16.46 26.72
CA ARG A 67 -4.07 -15.62 27.28
C ARG A 67 -4.05 -14.23 26.64
N ASP A 68 -2.86 -13.74 26.31
CA ASP A 68 -2.66 -12.46 25.60
C ASP A 68 -2.66 -12.64 24.08
N GLU A 69 -3.11 -11.61 23.35
CA GLU A 69 -3.15 -11.59 21.89
C GLU A 69 -1.74 -11.43 21.29
N VAL A 70 -1.00 -12.53 21.15
CA VAL A 70 0.33 -12.48 20.53
C VAL A 70 0.28 -12.96 19.09
N TYR A 71 0.64 -12.04 18.20
CA TYR A 71 0.82 -12.27 16.78
C TYR A 71 2.27 -12.61 16.47
N ARG A 72 2.49 -13.48 15.48
CA ARG A 72 3.81 -13.75 14.93
C ARG A 72 3.78 -13.65 13.42
N GLU A 73 4.77 -12.97 12.88
CA GLU A 73 4.99 -12.87 11.45
C GLU A 73 5.94 -13.96 10.99
N ILE A 74 5.52 -14.70 9.97
CA ILE A 74 6.20 -15.88 9.40
C ILE A 74 6.44 -15.61 7.91
N PRO A 75 7.70 -15.52 7.46
CA PRO A 75 8.00 -15.47 6.02
C PRO A 75 7.55 -16.75 5.30
N LEU A 76 7.10 -16.61 4.05
CA LEU A 76 6.54 -17.68 3.24
C LEU A 76 7.54 -18.15 2.18
N THR A 77 7.56 -19.45 1.94
CA THR A 77 8.28 -20.06 0.81
C THR A 77 7.50 -19.87 -0.50
N ASP A 78 8.20 -19.83 -1.63
CA ASP A 78 7.62 -19.78 -2.96
C ASP A 78 6.64 -20.94 -3.20
N ARG A 79 6.91 -22.15 -2.66
CA ARG A 79 5.99 -23.29 -2.83
C ARG A 79 4.68 -23.14 -2.05
N VAL A 80 4.72 -22.46 -0.90
CA VAL A 80 3.50 -22.10 -0.16
C VAL A 80 2.70 -21.07 -0.93
N LEU A 81 3.37 -20.06 -1.51
CA LEU A 81 2.73 -19.03 -2.34
C LEU A 81 2.06 -19.62 -3.58
N ASP A 82 2.75 -20.51 -4.30
CA ASP A 82 2.21 -21.22 -5.47
C ASP A 82 0.98 -22.04 -5.09
N ALA A 83 1.05 -22.82 -4.01
CA ALA A 83 -0.07 -23.63 -3.53
C ALA A 83 -1.24 -22.78 -3.01
N ALA A 84 -0.95 -21.60 -2.45
CA ALA A 84 -1.93 -20.64 -1.97
C ALA A 84 -2.72 -20.05 -3.14
N ALA A 85 -2.03 -19.58 -4.18
CA ALA A 85 -2.65 -19.05 -5.38
C ALA A 85 -3.61 -20.08 -6.03
N GLU A 86 -3.14 -21.31 -6.24
CA GLU A 86 -3.94 -22.37 -6.86
C GLU A 86 -5.20 -22.77 -6.05
N TRP A 87 -5.15 -22.62 -4.72
CA TRP A 87 -6.30 -22.89 -3.85
C TRP A 87 -7.25 -21.70 -3.81
N PHE A 88 -6.73 -20.49 -3.64
CA PHE A 88 -7.53 -19.27 -3.48
C PHE A 88 -8.35 -18.94 -4.72
N GLU A 89 -7.89 -19.32 -5.92
CA GLU A 89 -8.71 -19.29 -7.15
C GLU A 89 -10.08 -19.95 -6.99
N ARG A 90 -10.18 -21.01 -6.19
CA ARG A 90 -11.43 -21.79 -6.00
C ARG A 90 -12.25 -21.36 -4.79
N VAL A 91 -11.75 -20.43 -3.99
CA VAL A 91 -12.49 -19.93 -2.82
C VAL A 91 -13.39 -18.77 -3.28
N PRO A 92 -14.73 -18.90 -3.11
CA PRO A 92 -15.68 -17.92 -3.64
C PRO A 92 -15.70 -16.61 -2.84
N ASN A 93 -15.52 -16.65 -1.52
CA ASN A 93 -15.47 -15.47 -0.66
C ASN A 93 -14.04 -15.21 -0.18
N ARG A 94 -13.46 -14.08 -0.60
CA ARG A 94 -12.08 -13.66 -0.28
C ARG A 94 -12.03 -12.34 0.50
N ASN A 95 -13.11 -12.01 1.22
CA ASN A 95 -13.13 -10.87 2.12
C ASN A 95 -12.04 -11.05 3.22
N PRO A 96 -11.32 -9.98 3.63
CA PRO A 96 -10.32 -10.00 4.71
C PRO A 96 -10.67 -10.85 5.93
N ASP A 97 -11.92 -10.79 6.40
CA ASP A 97 -12.37 -11.52 7.59
C ASP A 97 -12.82 -12.96 7.30
N ALA A 98 -12.95 -13.34 6.03
CA ALA A 98 -13.28 -14.70 5.65
C ALA A 98 -12.13 -15.67 5.94
N TYR A 99 -12.49 -16.90 6.32
CA TYR A 99 -11.51 -17.96 6.54
C TYR A 99 -10.97 -18.48 5.19
N CYS A 100 -9.65 -18.70 5.12
CA CYS A 100 -8.97 -19.27 3.96
C CYS A 100 -9.43 -20.71 3.65
N PHE A 101 -9.94 -21.40 4.66
CA PHE A 101 -10.41 -22.77 4.56
C PHE A 101 -11.84 -22.90 5.10
N PRO A 102 -12.85 -22.40 4.35
CA PRO A 102 -14.23 -22.47 4.81
C PRO A 102 -14.69 -23.93 4.93
N SER A 103 -15.61 -24.15 5.86
CA SER A 103 -16.36 -25.40 5.98
C SER A 103 -17.47 -25.48 4.93
N GLY A 104 -17.99 -26.69 4.67
CA GLY A 104 -19.18 -26.87 3.84
C GLY A 104 -20.45 -26.31 4.49
N LYS A 105 -21.53 -26.14 3.71
CA LYS A 105 -22.86 -25.78 4.21
C LYS A 105 -23.31 -26.78 5.29
N GLY A 106 -23.81 -26.29 6.42
CA GLY A 106 -24.28 -27.11 7.56
C GLY A 106 -23.23 -27.51 8.60
N ALA A 107 -22.00 -27.01 8.51
CA ALA A 107 -20.95 -27.32 9.51
C ALA A 107 -21.08 -26.46 10.78
N LYS A 108 -20.86 -27.06 11.96
CA LYS A 108 -20.87 -26.38 13.28
C LYS A 108 -19.78 -25.31 13.48
N LYS A 109 -18.78 -25.26 12.60
CA LYS A 109 -17.66 -24.30 12.67
C LYS A 109 -17.46 -23.68 11.30
N PRO A 110 -17.12 -22.39 11.19
CA PRO A 110 -16.98 -21.69 9.91
C PRO A 110 -15.71 -22.05 9.13
N TYR A 111 -14.82 -22.85 9.71
CA TYR A 111 -13.52 -23.21 9.14
C TYR A 111 -13.29 -24.74 9.13
N ALA A 112 -12.27 -25.18 8.38
CA ALA A 112 -11.93 -26.58 8.20
C ALA A 112 -11.73 -27.33 9.53
N ASP A 113 -12.31 -28.52 9.64
CA ASP A 113 -12.19 -29.32 10.85
C ASP A 113 -10.82 -29.99 10.96
N ARG A 114 -10.16 -29.77 12.09
CA ARG A 114 -8.87 -30.39 12.42
C ARG A 114 -8.92 -31.92 12.27
N LYS A 115 -10.00 -32.60 12.70
CA LYS A 115 -10.05 -34.07 12.61
C LYS A 115 -10.08 -34.53 11.15
N GLN A 116 -10.76 -33.78 10.27
CA GLN A 116 -10.77 -34.05 8.84
C GLN A 116 -9.38 -33.86 8.23
N VAL A 117 -8.65 -32.80 8.60
CA VAL A 117 -7.26 -32.58 8.15
C VAL A 117 -6.36 -33.74 8.57
N TRP A 118 -6.45 -34.17 9.83
CA TRP A 118 -5.70 -35.34 10.34
C TRP A 118 -5.99 -36.61 9.54
N ARG A 119 -7.27 -36.92 9.33
CA ARG A 119 -7.71 -38.11 8.60
C ARG A 119 -7.21 -38.12 7.16
N ARG A 120 -7.31 -36.97 6.49
CA ARG A 120 -6.88 -36.81 5.09
C ARG A 120 -5.37 -36.93 4.97
N LEU A 121 -4.59 -36.30 5.86
CA LEU A 121 -3.13 -36.45 5.84
C LEU A 121 -2.70 -37.89 6.07
N LYS A 122 -3.31 -38.58 7.05
CA LYS A 122 -3.04 -40.00 7.30
C LYS A 122 -3.36 -40.87 6.08
N ALA A 123 -4.50 -40.67 5.44
CA ALA A 123 -4.93 -41.46 4.29
C ALA A 123 -4.00 -41.32 3.07
N HIS A 124 -3.31 -40.18 2.89
CA HIS A 124 -2.42 -39.95 1.75
C HIS A 124 -0.96 -40.36 2.04
N THR A 125 -0.64 -40.70 3.29
CA THR A 125 0.72 -40.97 3.76
C THR A 125 0.81 -42.27 4.54
N ASP A 126 -0.14 -43.18 4.32
CA ASP A 126 -0.13 -44.52 4.92
C ASP A 126 -0.02 -44.50 6.46
N GLY A 127 -0.63 -43.46 7.06
CA GLY A 127 -0.62 -43.23 8.51
C GLY A 127 0.67 -42.64 9.09
N VAL A 128 1.72 -42.43 8.27
CA VAL A 128 3.03 -41.96 8.70
C VAL A 128 3.01 -40.47 9.10
N VAL A 129 2.29 -39.63 8.34
CA VAL A 129 2.28 -38.19 8.57
C VAL A 129 1.09 -37.75 9.42
N ASN A 130 1.39 -36.93 10.42
CA ASN A 130 0.41 -36.17 11.19
C ASN A 130 0.87 -34.71 11.36
N PRO A 131 -0.05 -33.79 11.73
CA PRO A 131 0.29 -32.38 11.91
C PRO A 131 1.42 -32.06 12.89
N HIS A 132 1.58 -32.85 13.96
CA HIS A 132 2.69 -32.66 14.88
C HIS A 132 4.01 -33.04 14.22
N ALA A 133 4.06 -34.17 13.51
CA ALA A 133 5.24 -34.61 12.76
C ALA A 133 5.68 -33.57 11.72
N LEU A 134 4.73 -32.95 11.00
CA LEU A 134 5.04 -31.87 10.04
C LEU A 134 5.71 -30.67 10.71
N ARG A 135 5.12 -30.19 11.81
CA ARG A 135 5.66 -29.06 12.57
C ARG A 135 7.01 -29.37 13.23
N HIS A 136 7.21 -30.59 13.70
CA HIS A 136 8.51 -31.03 14.22
C HIS A 136 9.56 -31.13 13.12
N THR A 137 9.17 -31.64 11.95
CA THR A 137 10.05 -31.69 10.78
C THR A 137 10.48 -30.28 10.37
N PHE A 138 9.58 -29.30 10.38
CA PHE A 138 9.93 -27.89 10.18
C PHE A 138 10.97 -27.40 11.19
N ALA A 139 10.73 -27.62 12.48
CA ALA A 139 11.62 -27.19 13.56
C ALA A 139 13.03 -27.77 13.40
N THR A 140 13.12 -29.07 13.15
CA THR A 140 14.39 -29.78 12.95
C THR A 140 15.09 -29.32 11.67
N ARG A 141 14.35 -29.07 10.58
CA ARG A 141 14.95 -28.59 9.32
C ARG A 141 15.60 -27.21 9.46
N ILE A 142 14.93 -26.26 10.11
CA ILE A 142 15.50 -24.92 10.33
C ILE A 142 16.81 -25.03 11.12
N VAL A 143 16.83 -25.82 12.20
CA VAL A 143 18.02 -25.98 13.04
C VAL A 143 19.14 -26.71 12.30
N ASN A 144 18.82 -27.78 11.57
CA ASN A 144 19.80 -28.56 10.80
C ASN A 144 20.44 -27.76 9.64
N GLU A 145 19.75 -26.74 9.13
CA GLU A 145 20.30 -25.82 8.12
C GLU A 145 21.25 -24.77 8.71
N GLY A 146 21.58 -24.88 10.00
CA GLY A 146 22.53 -24.02 10.71
C GLY A 146 21.91 -22.73 11.24
N ASN A 147 20.59 -22.60 11.25
CA ASN A 147 19.93 -21.43 11.82
C ASN A 147 19.85 -21.53 13.34
N GLU A 148 19.95 -20.38 14.00
CA GLU A 148 19.83 -20.30 15.46
C GLU A 148 18.50 -20.88 15.96
N LEU A 149 18.57 -21.67 17.03
CA LEU A 149 17.41 -22.28 17.69
C LEU A 149 16.32 -21.25 18.01
N ARG A 150 16.74 -20.02 18.29
CA ARG A 150 15.89 -18.89 18.61
C ARG A 150 15.00 -18.43 17.45
N VAL A 151 15.53 -18.43 16.23
CA VAL A 151 14.77 -18.10 15.01
C VAL A 151 13.67 -19.15 14.80
N ALA A 152 14.01 -20.43 14.96
CA ALA A 152 13.05 -21.53 14.90
C ALA A 152 11.93 -21.36 15.94
N GLN A 153 12.27 -20.95 17.16
CA GLN A 153 11.28 -20.74 18.23
C GLN A 153 10.34 -19.57 17.99
N LYS A 154 10.85 -18.45 17.48
CA LYS A 154 10.01 -17.28 17.13
C LYS A 154 9.04 -17.62 15.99
N LEU A 155 9.49 -18.40 15.00
CA LEU A 155 8.64 -18.91 13.91
C LEU A 155 7.54 -19.86 14.43
N LEU A 156 7.89 -20.75 15.36
CA LEU A 156 6.96 -21.67 16.00
C LEU A 156 6.03 -21.00 17.03
N GLY A 157 6.44 -19.89 17.65
CA GLY A 157 5.69 -19.23 18.71
C GLY A 157 5.68 -20.00 20.04
N HIS A 158 6.82 -20.53 20.48
CA HIS A 158 7.00 -21.18 21.79
C HIS A 158 7.30 -20.15 22.91
N LYS A 159 6.91 -20.44 24.17
CA LYS A 159 7.03 -19.51 25.33
C LYS A 159 8.29 -19.73 26.18
N SER A 160 8.79 -20.96 26.29
CA SER A 160 9.85 -21.31 27.25
C SER A 160 11.03 -22.01 26.58
N ILE A 161 12.25 -21.57 26.94
CA ILE A 161 13.52 -22.33 26.84
C ILE A 161 13.98 -22.84 28.22
N THR A 162 13.26 -22.52 29.31
CA THR A 162 13.76 -22.38 30.70
C THR A 162 14.83 -21.29 30.83
N THR A 163 14.49 -20.22 31.60
CA THR A 163 15.32 -19.17 32.28
C THR A 163 16.63 -18.72 31.61
N THR A 164 16.92 -17.45 31.36
CA THR A 164 16.71 -16.22 32.15
C THR A 164 17.02 -15.03 31.22
N GLU A 165 16.21 -13.97 31.29
CA GLU A 165 16.49 -12.53 31.09
C GLU A 165 17.59 -11.98 30.14
N ILE A 166 18.10 -12.76 29.20
CA ILE A 166 19.01 -12.28 28.15
C ILE A 166 18.35 -12.62 26.80
N TYR A 167 18.72 -11.92 25.73
CA TYR A 167 18.40 -12.22 24.33
C TYR A 167 17.26 -11.37 23.67
N THR A 168 17.66 -10.14 23.28
CA THR A 168 17.36 -9.23 22.11
C THR A 168 16.37 -9.60 20.98
N HIS A 169 15.37 -8.80 20.59
CA HIS A 169 14.47 -9.08 19.44
C HIS A 169 15.13 -9.71 18.17
N VAL A 170 14.62 -10.86 17.68
CA VAL A 170 15.04 -11.47 16.39
C VAL A 170 14.43 -10.67 15.24
N GLN A 171 15.26 -10.20 14.31
CA GLN A 171 14.82 -9.37 13.20
C GLN A 171 14.08 -10.18 12.11
N LEU A 172 13.20 -9.54 11.35
CA LEU A 172 12.47 -10.19 10.26
C LEU A 172 13.42 -10.70 9.15
N SER A 173 14.54 -10.02 8.94
CA SER A 173 15.61 -10.41 7.99
C SER A 173 16.22 -11.77 8.32
N GLU A 174 16.45 -12.06 9.61
CA GLU A 174 16.96 -13.35 10.09
C GLU A 174 15.95 -14.48 9.88
N LYS A 175 14.67 -14.21 10.19
CA LYS A 175 13.58 -15.15 9.88
C LYS A 175 13.49 -15.45 8.38
N ARG A 176 13.64 -14.42 7.54
CA ARG A 176 13.64 -14.60 6.07
C ARG A 176 14.79 -15.47 5.60
N ARG A 177 16.01 -15.25 6.13
CA ARG A 177 17.17 -16.12 5.85
C ARG A 177 16.92 -17.57 6.24
N ALA A 178 16.34 -17.81 7.41
CA ALA A 178 16.02 -19.15 7.90
C ALA A 178 14.91 -19.86 7.09
N ILE A 179 13.93 -19.11 6.58
CA ILE A 179 12.93 -19.68 5.68
C ILE A 179 13.53 -19.92 4.28
N ALA A 180 14.40 -19.04 3.80
CA ALA A 180 15.06 -19.20 2.51
C ALA A 180 16.03 -20.39 2.47
N SER A 181 16.63 -20.77 3.61
CA SER A 181 17.47 -21.97 3.66
C SER A 181 16.68 -23.25 3.38
N LEU A 182 15.38 -23.29 3.74
CA LEU A 182 14.48 -24.42 3.46
C LEU A 182 14.20 -24.59 1.96
N GLU A 183 14.44 -23.55 1.17
CA GLU A 183 14.23 -23.52 -0.28
C GLU A 183 15.43 -24.00 -1.08
N ARG A 184 16.47 -24.58 -0.45
CA ARG A 184 17.61 -25.17 -1.18
C ARG A 184 17.14 -26.31 -2.10
N ARG A 185 16.79 -25.92 -3.33
CA ARG A 185 16.46 -26.76 -4.48
C ARG A 185 17.75 -27.26 -5.13
N SER A 186 17.65 -28.39 -5.84
CA SER A 186 18.70 -28.89 -6.72
C SER A 186 19.17 -27.79 -7.69
N LEU A 187 20.49 -27.66 -7.85
CA LEU A 187 21.17 -26.74 -8.78
C LEU A 187 20.48 -26.59 -10.16
N PRO A 188 20.01 -27.67 -10.84
CA PRO A 188 19.32 -27.54 -12.13
C PRO A 188 18.07 -26.66 -12.10
N VAL A 189 17.24 -26.71 -11.05
CA VAL A 189 16.00 -25.91 -10.97
C VAL A 189 16.28 -24.42 -10.82
N ARG A 190 17.41 -24.07 -10.17
CA ARG A 190 17.87 -22.69 -10.01
C ARG A 190 18.28 -22.07 -11.35
N ILE A 191 19.03 -22.84 -12.14
CA ILE A 191 19.47 -22.43 -13.48
C ILE A 191 18.25 -22.30 -14.38
N TRP A 192 17.36 -23.30 -14.39
CA TRP A 192 16.17 -23.29 -15.23
C TRP A 192 15.21 -22.14 -14.92
N ARG A 193 14.98 -21.80 -13.64
CA ARG A 193 14.17 -20.62 -13.25
C ARG A 193 14.84 -19.28 -13.56
N LYS A 194 16.17 -19.24 -13.69
CA LYS A 194 16.90 -18.03 -14.12
C LYS A 194 16.67 -17.74 -15.60
N PHE A 195 16.54 -18.78 -16.42
CA PHE A 195 16.26 -18.66 -17.85
C PHE A 195 14.75 -18.63 -18.18
N PHE A 196 13.91 -19.27 -17.35
CA PHE A 196 12.45 -19.32 -17.52
C PHE A 196 11.75 -18.93 -16.21
N PRO A 197 11.59 -17.62 -15.93
CA PRO A 197 10.82 -17.18 -14.77
C PRO A 197 9.36 -17.60 -14.96
N LYS A 198 8.85 -18.46 -14.08
CA LYS A 198 7.44 -18.85 -14.06
C LYS A 198 6.59 -17.60 -13.85
N GLU A 199 5.68 -17.29 -14.78
CA GLU A 199 4.67 -16.26 -14.56
C GLU A 199 3.91 -16.60 -13.28
N ARG A 200 4.10 -15.76 -12.25
CA ARG A 200 3.41 -15.94 -10.98
C ARG A 200 1.92 -15.67 -11.24
N PRO A 201 1.01 -16.53 -10.78
CA PRO A 201 -0.42 -16.22 -10.86
C PRO A 201 -0.67 -14.85 -10.21
N LYS A 202 -1.50 -14.02 -10.86
CA LYS A 202 -1.78 -12.64 -10.46
C LYS A 202 -2.25 -12.61 -9.00
N ILE A 203 -1.35 -12.21 -8.10
CA ILE A 203 -1.64 -12.08 -6.67
C ILE A 203 -2.65 -10.94 -6.52
N HIS A 204 -3.88 -11.26 -6.13
CA HIS A 204 -4.88 -10.24 -5.81
C HIS A 204 -4.44 -9.49 -4.54
N ILE A 205 -4.24 -8.19 -4.69
CA ILE A 205 -3.99 -7.24 -3.60
C ILE A 205 -5.17 -7.34 -2.63
N LEU A 206 -4.90 -7.66 -1.36
CA LEU A 206 -5.93 -7.74 -0.33
C LEU A 206 -6.51 -6.34 -0.05
N PRO A 207 -7.81 -6.25 0.29
CA PRO A 207 -8.45 -4.96 0.50
C PRO A 207 -7.89 -4.22 1.73
N VAL A 208 -7.95 -2.89 1.64
CA VAL A 208 -7.28 -1.91 2.49
C VAL A 208 -8.17 -1.56 3.69
N ASN A 209 -7.59 -1.38 4.88
CA ASN A 209 -8.32 -0.93 6.08
C ASN A 209 -8.44 0.61 6.19
N ARG A 210 -7.88 1.37 5.24
CA ARG A 210 -7.85 2.85 5.25
C ARG A 210 -7.99 3.39 3.82
N GLY A 211 -8.65 4.54 3.68
CA GLY A 211 -8.96 5.19 2.40
C GLY A 211 -10.47 5.30 2.13
N LEU A 212 -10.86 6.16 1.18
CA LEU A 212 -12.25 6.36 0.75
C LEU A 212 -12.92 5.05 0.28
N THR A 213 -12.13 4.16 -0.32
CA THR A 213 -12.58 2.83 -0.76
C THR A 213 -11.87 1.74 0.04
N LYS A 214 -12.63 0.75 0.53
CA LYS A 214 -12.10 -0.44 1.23
C LYS A 214 -11.40 -1.43 0.28
N PHE A 215 -11.27 -1.10 -0.99
CA PHE A 215 -10.71 -1.96 -2.02
C PHE A 215 -9.85 -1.14 -2.99
N HIS A 216 -8.94 -1.83 -3.67
CA HIS A 216 -8.08 -1.28 -4.71
C HIS A 216 -8.47 -1.85 -6.08
N ILE A 217 -8.42 -1.02 -7.12
CA ILE A 217 -8.62 -1.42 -8.51
C ILE A 217 -7.50 -0.83 -9.36
N GLY A 218 -6.99 -1.66 -10.27
CA GLY A 218 -5.97 -1.26 -11.21
C GLY A 218 -4.57 -1.14 -10.61
N ARG A 219 -3.72 -0.40 -11.32
CA ARG A 219 -2.40 0.10 -10.87
C ARG A 219 -1.41 -0.95 -10.36
N LYS A 220 -1.46 -2.12 -11.00
CA LYS A 220 -0.61 -3.26 -10.63
C LYS A 220 0.85 -2.94 -10.88
N GLU A 221 1.16 -2.20 -11.94
CA GLU A 221 2.53 -1.84 -12.31
C GLU A 221 3.12 -0.81 -11.33
N GLU A 222 2.37 0.24 -11.00
CA GLU A 222 2.81 1.28 -10.08
C GLU A 222 2.96 0.76 -8.66
N LEU A 223 2.06 -0.13 -8.23
CA LEU A 223 2.21 -0.83 -6.95
C LEU A 223 3.43 -1.74 -6.95
N ALA A 224 3.66 -2.52 -8.01
CA ALA A 224 4.84 -3.39 -8.13
C ALA A 224 6.15 -2.59 -8.19
N ARG A 225 6.12 -1.38 -8.75
CA ARG A 225 7.28 -0.47 -8.80
C ARG A 225 7.55 0.17 -7.45
N LEU A 226 6.53 0.74 -6.81
CA LEU A 226 6.64 1.31 -5.46
C LEU A 226 7.16 0.26 -4.46
N ALA A 227 6.67 -0.95 -4.63
CA ALA A 227 7.11 -2.13 -3.93
C ALA A 227 8.60 -2.41 -4.08
N TYR A 228 9.03 -2.62 -5.32
CA TYR A 228 10.42 -2.88 -5.70
C TYR A 228 11.35 -1.77 -5.17
N ASN A 229 10.91 -0.52 -5.26
CA ASN A 229 11.64 0.63 -4.74
C ASN A 229 11.77 0.59 -3.22
N GLY A 230 10.69 0.26 -2.51
CA GLY A 230 10.70 0.12 -1.06
C GLY A 230 11.63 -0.98 -0.55
N GLU A 231 11.69 -2.13 -1.25
CA GLU A 231 12.63 -3.20 -0.90
C GLU A 231 14.10 -2.77 -1.08
N ARG A 232 14.38 -2.00 -2.13
CA ARG A 232 15.71 -1.47 -2.44
C ARG A 232 16.04 -0.14 -1.76
N LYS A 233 15.10 0.41 -0.99
CA LYS A 233 15.21 1.73 -0.32
C LYS A 233 15.51 2.86 -1.31
N ILE A 234 14.88 2.83 -2.48
CA ILE A 234 14.95 3.87 -3.50
C ILE A 234 13.88 4.92 -3.18
N ASN A 235 14.32 6.14 -2.84
CA ASN A 235 13.40 7.25 -2.59
C ASN A 235 12.50 7.47 -3.80
N THR A 236 11.19 7.58 -3.59
CA THR A 236 10.21 7.59 -4.68
C THR A 236 9.23 8.74 -4.48
N ILE A 237 8.91 9.43 -5.58
CA ILE A 237 7.88 10.48 -5.60
C ILE A 237 6.78 10.13 -6.60
N ILE A 238 5.54 10.20 -6.12
CA ILE A 238 4.34 9.95 -6.90
C ILE A 238 3.75 11.30 -7.32
N LEU A 239 3.66 11.52 -8.62
CA LEU A 239 3.10 12.73 -9.20
C LEU A 239 1.78 12.44 -9.90
N GLY A 240 0.86 13.40 -9.90
CA GLY A 240 -0.40 13.22 -10.63
C GLY A 240 -1.47 14.23 -10.20
N PRO A 241 -2.55 14.39 -10.99
CA PRO A 241 -3.59 15.36 -10.70
C PRO A 241 -4.33 15.10 -9.38
N GLN A 242 -5.14 16.04 -8.92
CA GLN A 242 -5.96 15.84 -7.71
C GLN A 242 -6.93 14.67 -7.91
N GLY A 243 -7.21 13.91 -6.84
CA GLY A 243 -8.21 12.85 -6.88
C GLY A 243 -7.76 11.54 -7.52
N VAL A 244 -6.60 11.52 -8.21
CA VAL A 244 -6.08 10.30 -8.82
C VAL A 244 -5.67 9.23 -7.81
N GLY A 245 -5.92 9.31 -6.51
CA GLY A 245 -5.61 8.20 -5.58
C GLY A 245 -4.11 8.00 -5.27
N LYS A 246 -3.32 9.09 -5.22
CA LYS A 246 -1.92 9.05 -4.76
C LYS A 246 -1.82 8.61 -3.30
N SER A 247 -2.60 9.24 -2.42
CA SER A 247 -2.66 8.90 -1.00
C SER A 247 -3.09 7.44 -0.80
N HIS A 248 -4.08 6.99 -1.56
CA HIS A 248 -4.51 5.58 -1.53
C HIS A 248 -3.38 4.60 -1.91
N LEU A 249 -2.51 4.97 -2.86
CA LEU A 249 -1.34 4.16 -3.22
C LEU A 249 -0.29 4.12 -2.10
N LEU A 250 -0.03 5.27 -1.46
CA LEU A 250 0.86 5.35 -0.28
C LEU A 250 0.29 4.62 0.95
N GLU A 251 -1.04 4.64 1.12
CA GLU A 251 -1.71 3.93 2.21
C GLU A 251 -1.50 2.42 2.13
N ASN A 252 -1.45 1.89 0.91
CA ASN A 252 -1.18 0.48 0.62
C ASN A 252 0.27 0.07 0.83
N TYR A 253 1.18 1.04 0.96
CA TYR A 253 2.54 0.76 1.35
C TYR A 253 2.61 0.48 2.85
N SER A 254 2.91 -0.77 3.18
CA SER A 254 3.06 -1.21 4.58
C SER A 254 4.49 -1.62 4.94
N ALA A 255 5.42 -1.67 3.97
CA ALA A 255 6.73 -2.29 4.13
C ALA A 255 7.72 -1.51 5.04
N GLY A 256 8.12 -2.16 6.14
CA GLY A 256 9.14 -1.68 7.08
C GLY A 256 8.56 -0.89 8.26
N ASN A 257 9.44 -0.19 8.98
CA ASN A 257 9.03 0.76 10.02
C ASN A 257 8.63 2.06 9.33
N ILE A 258 7.36 2.46 9.48
CA ILE A 258 6.80 3.61 8.77
C ILE A 258 6.58 4.77 9.74
N ILE A 259 6.89 5.97 9.27
CA ILE A 259 6.55 7.25 9.89
C ILE A 259 5.73 8.01 8.86
N ARG A 260 4.48 8.37 9.19
CA ARG A 260 3.58 9.06 8.26
C ARG A 260 3.49 10.54 8.60
N ILE A 261 3.60 11.35 7.57
CA ILE A 261 3.53 12.81 7.63
C ILE A 261 2.47 13.25 6.63
N SER A 262 1.48 14.02 7.09
CA SER A 262 0.50 14.62 6.19
C SER A 262 1.16 15.68 5.29
N GLU A 263 1.75 16.70 5.92
CA GLU A 263 2.37 17.85 5.24
C GLU A 263 3.65 18.29 5.95
N LEU A 264 4.60 18.85 5.19
CA LEU A 264 5.82 19.46 5.73
C LEU A 264 5.59 20.91 6.18
N THR A 265 4.55 21.13 6.96
CA THR A 265 4.25 22.40 7.62
C THR A 265 4.62 22.33 9.09
N ALA A 266 5.07 23.44 9.69
CA ALA A 266 5.47 23.49 11.11
C ALA A 266 6.48 22.40 11.51
N LEU A 267 7.59 22.31 10.76
CA LEU A 267 8.63 21.26 10.89
C LEU A 267 9.09 20.99 12.33
N LYS A 268 9.17 22.03 13.16
CA LYS A 268 9.58 21.89 14.57
C LYS A 268 8.63 20.98 15.34
N LYS A 269 7.32 21.26 15.31
CA LYS A 269 6.30 20.44 15.98
C LYS A 269 6.26 19.01 15.42
N LEU A 270 6.39 18.90 14.11
CA LEU A 270 6.39 17.61 13.41
C LEU A 270 7.59 16.75 13.82
N PHE A 271 8.81 17.27 13.77
CA PHE A 271 10.01 16.51 14.14
C PHE A 271 10.06 16.21 15.63
N THR A 272 9.57 17.10 16.49
CA THR A 272 9.38 16.77 17.92
C THR A 272 8.45 15.57 18.08
N GLY A 273 7.28 15.56 17.42
CA GLY A 273 6.36 14.43 17.45
C GLY A 273 6.99 13.12 16.97
N ILE A 274 7.78 13.18 15.89
CA ILE A 274 8.48 12.00 15.36
C ILE A 274 9.55 11.49 16.34
N ILE A 275 10.33 12.38 16.96
CA ILE A 275 11.35 11.98 17.95
C ILE A 275 10.70 11.28 19.14
N LEU A 276 9.58 11.83 19.65
CA LEU A 276 8.84 11.22 20.76
C LEU A 276 8.33 9.83 20.39
N GLU A 277 7.75 9.68 19.20
CA GLU A 277 7.31 8.37 18.67
C GLU A 277 8.49 7.38 18.51
N LEU A 278 9.66 7.87 18.08
CA LEU A 278 10.88 7.06 17.97
C LEU A 278 11.42 6.63 19.34
N CYS A 279 11.38 7.52 20.33
CA CYS A 279 11.80 7.22 21.70
C CYS A 279 10.91 6.14 22.33
N GLU A 280 9.59 6.22 22.13
CA GLU A 280 8.66 5.18 22.60
C GLU A 280 8.93 3.81 21.96
N ARG A 281 9.32 3.80 20.68
CA ARG A 281 9.63 2.55 19.95
C ARG A 281 10.96 1.93 20.36
N GLU A 282 11.95 2.76 20.70
CA GLU A 282 13.33 2.34 21.01
C GLU A 282 13.84 2.95 22.34
N PRO A 283 13.28 2.53 23.49
CA PRO A 283 13.55 3.18 24.79
C PRO A 283 15.01 3.06 25.25
N GLN A 284 15.74 2.05 24.75
CA GLN A 284 17.17 1.87 25.07
C GLN A 284 18.05 2.92 24.40
N ARG A 285 17.78 3.25 23.13
CA ARG A 285 18.51 4.29 22.39
C ARG A 285 18.12 5.67 22.89
N ALA A 286 16.84 5.87 23.20
CA ALA A 286 16.35 7.10 23.83
C ALA A 286 17.08 7.38 25.15
N LYS A 287 17.19 6.36 26.02
CA LYS A 287 17.89 6.48 27.30
C LYS A 287 19.38 6.84 27.16
N LEU A 288 20.07 6.31 26.14
CA LEU A 288 21.47 6.66 25.85
C LEU A 288 21.65 8.10 25.36
N MET A 289 20.61 8.69 24.79
CA MET A 289 20.69 9.98 24.12
C MET A 289 20.12 11.14 24.95
N PHE A 290 19.05 10.90 25.72
CA PHE A 290 18.34 11.90 26.52
C PHE A 290 18.41 11.62 28.03
N ASP A 291 19.26 10.69 28.45
CA ASP A 291 19.39 10.16 29.82
C ASP A 291 18.09 9.56 30.42
N THR A 292 17.00 9.61 29.66
CA THR A 292 15.66 9.20 30.02
C THR A 292 15.02 8.43 28.86
N PRO A 293 14.28 7.35 29.13
CA PRO A 293 13.63 6.56 28.08
C PRO A 293 12.49 7.34 27.39
N ASN A 294 11.86 8.28 28.10
CA ASN A 294 10.84 9.19 27.59
C ASN A 294 11.23 10.63 27.95
N PRO A 295 11.86 11.39 27.03
CA PRO A 295 12.16 12.79 27.28
C PRO A 295 10.87 13.62 27.34
N PRO A 296 10.77 14.61 28.25
CA PRO A 296 9.66 15.57 28.26
C PRO A 296 9.60 16.34 26.93
N ASN A 297 8.39 16.58 26.42
CA ASN A 297 8.16 17.34 25.18
C ASN A 297 8.90 18.68 25.20
N GLU A 298 8.92 19.37 26.34
CA GLU A 298 9.58 20.67 26.49
C GLU A 298 11.09 20.66 26.21
N ILE A 299 11.78 19.54 26.51
CA ILE A 299 13.22 19.43 26.26
C ILE A 299 13.49 19.35 24.76
N VAL A 300 12.67 18.59 24.05
CA VAL A 300 12.77 18.41 22.59
C VAL A 300 12.31 19.68 21.87
N GLU A 301 11.24 20.32 22.34
CA GLU A 301 10.72 21.58 21.75
C GLU A 301 11.65 22.78 21.92
N ARG A 302 12.59 22.78 22.87
CA ARG A 302 13.59 23.85 22.98
C ARG A 302 14.66 23.79 21.88
N LYS A 303 14.83 22.64 21.22
CA LYS A 303 15.85 22.43 20.19
C LYS A 303 15.48 23.10 18.85
N THR A 304 16.50 23.39 18.05
CA THR A 304 16.32 23.92 16.68
C THR A 304 15.95 22.81 15.70
N VAL A 305 15.33 23.14 14.57
CA VAL A 305 14.99 22.16 13.51
C VAL A 305 16.23 21.37 13.04
N LYS A 306 17.40 22.02 12.97
CA LYS A 306 18.66 21.36 12.62
C LYS A 306 19.05 20.29 13.64
N ALA A 307 19.01 20.64 14.93
CA ALA A 307 19.32 19.71 16.01
C ALA A 307 18.32 18.55 16.07
N LEU A 308 17.03 18.81 15.83
CA LEU A 308 16.01 17.74 15.76
C LEU A 308 16.29 16.74 14.63
N ILE A 309 16.75 17.20 13.47
CA ILE A 309 17.14 16.31 12.36
C ILE A 309 18.35 15.46 12.74
N GLU A 310 19.36 16.06 13.38
CA GLU A 310 20.55 15.34 13.87
C GLU A 310 20.16 14.30 14.92
N ASP A 311 19.25 14.64 15.83
CA ASP A 311 18.71 13.72 16.84
C ASP A 311 17.99 12.53 16.18
N MET A 312 17.13 12.77 15.19
CA MET A 312 16.46 11.72 14.44
C MET A 312 17.44 10.77 13.76
N ILE A 313 18.53 11.30 13.20
CA ILE A 313 19.58 10.51 12.55
C ILE A 313 20.35 9.68 13.60
N ALA A 314 20.65 10.25 14.77
CA ALA A 314 21.36 9.55 15.84
C ALA A 314 20.53 8.40 16.47
N LEU A 315 19.22 8.57 16.60
CA LEU A 315 18.32 7.54 17.17
C LEU A 315 18.11 6.33 16.25
N THR A 316 18.33 6.49 14.94
CA THR A 316 17.91 5.52 13.93
C THR A 316 19.08 5.03 13.09
N HIS A 317 19.00 3.81 12.57
CA HIS A 317 19.98 3.31 11.60
C HIS A 317 19.59 3.70 10.16
N LYS A 318 20.60 3.82 9.30
CA LYS A 318 20.41 4.14 7.88
C LYS A 318 19.48 3.12 7.21
N GLY A 319 18.40 3.60 6.61
CA GLY A 319 17.40 2.79 5.88
C GLY A 319 16.43 1.99 6.77
N GLU A 320 16.51 2.13 8.10
CA GLU A 320 15.65 1.45 9.06
C GLU A 320 14.18 1.89 8.92
N TYR A 321 13.96 3.19 8.83
CA TYR A 321 12.64 3.81 8.75
C TYR A 321 12.31 4.34 7.34
N THR A 322 11.03 4.25 6.98
CA THR A 322 10.46 4.87 5.78
C THR A 322 9.54 6.02 6.17
N ILE A 323 9.85 7.22 5.68
CA ILE A 323 9.02 8.40 5.86
C ILE A 323 8.07 8.49 4.67
N ILE A 324 6.77 8.47 4.95
CA ILE A 324 5.71 8.66 3.95
C ILE A 324 5.17 10.08 4.09
N ILE A 325 5.16 10.84 3.00
CA ILE A 325 4.67 12.22 2.95
C ILE A 325 3.49 12.32 1.98
N ASP A 326 2.30 12.64 2.49
CA ASP A 326 1.06 12.62 1.69
C ASP A 326 0.97 13.79 0.70
N ASP A 327 1.45 14.98 1.06
CA ASP A 327 1.51 16.12 0.14
C ASP A 327 2.81 16.95 0.24
N LEU A 328 3.59 16.94 -0.85
CA LEU A 328 4.76 17.79 -1.06
C LEU A 328 4.50 19.01 -1.96
N THR A 329 3.25 19.25 -2.38
CA THR A 329 2.93 20.31 -3.35
C THR A 329 3.31 21.72 -2.83
N ARG A 330 3.16 21.96 -1.53
CA ARG A 330 3.44 23.27 -0.89
C ARG A 330 4.72 23.27 -0.02
N ILE A 331 5.77 22.58 -0.47
CA ILE A 331 7.02 22.52 0.30
C ILE A 331 7.70 23.90 0.41
N THR A 332 8.09 24.27 1.64
CA THR A 332 8.86 25.48 1.95
C THR A 332 10.37 25.25 1.70
N PRO A 333 11.18 26.31 1.48
CA PRO A 333 12.64 26.16 1.32
C PRO A 333 13.30 25.46 2.51
N THR A 334 12.85 25.75 3.74
CA THR A 334 13.33 25.07 4.95
C THR A 334 12.96 23.58 4.95
N GLY A 335 11.78 23.22 4.42
CA GLY A 335 11.37 21.83 4.22
C GLY A 335 12.24 21.10 3.20
N ILE A 336 12.64 21.76 2.12
CA ILE A 336 13.59 21.21 1.13
C ILE A 336 14.92 20.88 1.81
N ASN A 337 15.49 21.83 2.55
CA ASN A 337 16.75 21.62 3.27
C ASN A 337 16.66 20.48 4.30
N ALA A 338 15.50 20.33 4.95
CA ALA A 338 15.27 19.22 5.87
C ALA A 338 15.21 17.87 5.13
N LEU A 339 14.47 17.78 4.02
CA LEU A 339 14.40 16.57 3.20
C LEU A 339 15.77 16.20 2.62
N GLU A 340 16.59 17.18 2.21
CA GLU A 340 17.93 16.91 1.68
C GLU A 340 18.86 16.27 2.70
N LYS A 341 18.72 16.62 3.99
CA LYS A 341 19.47 15.97 5.07
C LYS A 341 18.92 14.58 5.38
N LEU A 342 17.60 14.42 5.36
CA LEU A 342 16.93 13.17 5.71
C LEU A 342 17.03 12.11 4.60
N LYS A 343 17.05 12.48 3.31
CA LYS A 343 16.95 11.55 2.16
C LYS A 343 18.07 10.50 2.08
N ASN A 344 19.22 10.76 2.71
CA ASN A 344 20.36 9.85 2.72
C ASN A 344 20.32 8.86 3.90
N HIS A 345 19.51 9.14 4.93
CA HIS A 345 19.39 8.31 6.12
C HIS A 345 18.06 7.56 6.17
N PHE A 346 16.97 8.25 5.85
CA PHE A 346 15.64 7.71 5.77
C PHE A 346 15.27 7.39 4.33
N HIS A 347 14.52 6.31 4.14
CA HIS A 347 13.87 6.04 2.87
C HIS A 347 12.60 6.91 2.77
N ILE A 348 12.44 7.67 1.69
CA ILE A 348 11.35 8.64 1.55
C ILE A 348 10.42 8.22 0.42
N LEU A 349 9.14 8.09 0.75
CA LEU A 349 8.06 7.95 -0.21
C LEU A 349 7.17 9.18 -0.10
N ALA A 350 6.94 9.88 -1.20
CA ALA A 350 6.15 11.10 -1.17
C ALA A 350 5.16 11.19 -2.31
N ALA A 351 4.07 11.92 -2.11
CA ALA A 351 3.14 12.29 -3.16
C ALA A 351 3.08 13.81 -3.33
N ALA A 352 2.90 14.26 -4.57
CA ALA A 352 2.61 15.66 -4.87
C ALA A 352 1.69 15.77 -6.09
N ARG A 353 0.98 16.90 -6.21
CA ARG A 353 0.18 17.17 -7.42
C ARG A 353 1.08 17.54 -8.59
N ARG A 354 1.98 18.48 -8.33
CA ARG A 354 2.99 19.01 -9.24
C ARG A 354 4.16 19.50 -8.42
N ILE A 355 5.34 19.53 -9.01
CA ILE A 355 6.52 20.14 -8.39
C ILE A 355 6.97 21.28 -9.27
N ASP A 356 7.12 22.43 -8.64
CA ASP A 356 7.63 23.64 -9.28
C ASP A 356 9.03 23.41 -9.85
N TYR A 357 9.31 23.97 -11.03
CA TYR A 357 10.58 23.80 -11.72
C TYR A 357 11.77 24.22 -10.85
N ASN A 358 11.60 25.31 -10.10
CA ASN A 358 12.63 25.88 -9.22
C ASN A 358 12.97 24.99 -8.01
N LYS A 359 12.15 23.95 -7.76
CA LYS A 359 12.30 23.05 -6.61
C LYS A 359 12.71 21.64 -7.04
N ARG A 360 13.20 21.43 -8.27
CA ARG A 360 13.58 20.09 -8.77
C ARG A 360 14.94 19.58 -8.30
N SER A 361 15.82 20.46 -7.81
CA SER A 361 17.19 20.09 -7.41
C SER A 361 17.24 18.98 -6.35
N PHE A 362 16.30 18.96 -5.41
CA PHE A 362 16.27 17.94 -4.35
C PHE A 362 15.79 16.56 -4.85
N LEU A 363 15.15 16.50 -6.02
CA LEU A 363 14.58 15.28 -6.61
C LEU A 363 15.58 14.43 -7.39
N THR A 364 16.84 14.85 -7.50
CA THR A 364 17.89 14.10 -8.21
C THR A 364 18.04 12.66 -7.72
N ASN A 365 17.73 12.39 -6.46
CA ASN A 365 17.77 11.06 -5.85
C ASN A 365 16.38 10.42 -5.70
N PHE A 366 15.34 10.94 -6.35
CA PHE A 366 13.99 10.41 -6.29
C PHE A 366 13.60 9.76 -7.62
N GLU A 367 13.14 8.51 -7.55
CA GLU A 367 12.47 7.88 -8.67
C GLU A 367 11.07 8.44 -8.81
N ARG A 368 10.70 8.84 -10.04
CA ARG A 368 9.40 9.43 -10.35
C ARG A 368 8.43 8.37 -10.84
N ILE A 369 7.24 8.35 -10.23
CA ILE A 369 6.08 7.59 -10.69
C ILE A 369 4.97 8.58 -11.04
N ASP A 370 4.63 8.67 -12.32
CA ASP A 370 3.53 9.50 -12.79
C ASP A 370 2.22 8.71 -12.79
N LEU A 371 1.30 9.12 -11.93
CA LEU A 371 -0.01 8.53 -11.75
C LEU A 371 -1.01 9.24 -12.66
N LYS A 372 -1.50 8.50 -13.65
CA LYS A 372 -2.57 8.94 -14.56
C LYS A 372 -3.96 8.57 -14.01
N PRO A 373 -5.03 9.20 -14.52
CA PRO A 373 -6.39 8.68 -14.34
C PRO A 373 -6.48 7.21 -14.77
N LEU A 374 -7.43 6.47 -14.18
CA LEU A 374 -7.60 5.05 -14.49
C LEU A 374 -8.03 4.88 -15.95
N PRO A 375 -7.53 3.86 -16.66
CA PRO A 375 -8.02 3.53 -18.00
C PRO A 375 -9.47 3.04 -17.93
N ARG A 376 -10.21 3.17 -19.04
CA ARG A 376 -11.65 2.84 -19.10
C ARG A 376 -12.02 1.47 -18.52
N PRO A 377 -11.28 0.37 -18.77
CA PRO A 377 -11.61 -0.93 -18.17
C PRO A 377 -11.53 -0.93 -16.64
N GLU A 378 -10.52 -0.26 -16.06
CA GLU A 378 -10.33 -0.21 -14.61
C GLU A 378 -11.31 0.77 -13.95
N ALA A 379 -11.60 1.90 -14.60
CA ALA A 379 -12.59 2.84 -14.10
C ALA A 379 -14.01 2.28 -14.14
N THR A 380 -14.38 1.54 -15.19
CA THR A 380 -15.69 0.85 -15.24
C THR A 380 -15.80 -0.23 -14.18
N GLU A 381 -14.72 -0.99 -13.91
CA GLU A 381 -14.67 -1.91 -12.77
C GLU A 381 -14.88 -1.16 -11.44
N LEU A 382 -14.28 0.02 -11.28
CA LEU A 382 -14.46 0.87 -10.09
C LEU A 382 -15.90 1.36 -9.93
N ILE A 383 -16.51 1.84 -11.01
CA ILE A 383 -17.91 2.28 -11.03
C ILE A 383 -18.81 1.13 -10.56
N VAL A 384 -18.73 -0.03 -11.22
CA VAL A 384 -19.58 -1.19 -10.91
C VAL A 384 -19.42 -1.66 -9.47
N LYS A 385 -18.18 -1.62 -8.94
CA LYS A 385 -17.90 -2.07 -7.58
C LYS A 385 -18.39 -1.09 -6.52
N LEU A 386 -18.32 0.22 -6.79
CA LEU A 386 -18.88 1.24 -5.90
C LEU A 386 -20.41 1.23 -5.92
N SER A 387 -21.02 0.97 -7.07
CA SER A 387 -22.49 0.95 -7.23
C SER A 387 -23.16 -0.34 -6.76
N GLN A 388 -22.40 -1.38 -6.33
CA GLN A 388 -22.96 -2.64 -5.81
C GLN A 388 -24.15 -2.48 -4.83
N PRO A 389 -24.15 -1.51 -3.88
CA PRO A 389 -25.25 -1.38 -2.92
C PRO A 389 -26.60 -0.99 -3.53
N PHE A 390 -26.61 -0.36 -4.70
CA PHE A 390 -27.81 0.15 -5.37
C PHE A 390 -27.86 -0.22 -6.85
N ILE A 391 -27.10 -1.24 -7.27
CA ILE A 391 -26.97 -1.59 -8.69
C ILE A 391 -28.30 -2.01 -9.32
N GLU A 392 -29.24 -2.50 -8.50
CA GLU A 392 -30.59 -2.91 -8.91
C GLU A 392 -31.52 -1.71 -9.19
N SER A 393 -31.21 -0.51 -8.68
CA SER A 393 -32.01 0.69 -8.95
C SER A 393 -31.56 1.46 -10.19
N ILE A 394 -30.59 0.94 -10.94
CA ILE A 394 -30.07 1.54 -12.17
C ILE A 394 -30.80 0.92 -13.36
N GLU A 395 -31.49 1.75 -14.16
CA GLU A 395 -32.24 1.28 -15.34
C GLU A 395 -31.31 0.77 -16.45
N ASP A 396 -30.31 1.56 -16.80
CA ASP A 396 -29.32 1.24 -17.84
C ASP A 396 -27.90 1.36 -17.28
N LEU A 397 -27.30 0.20 -17.00
CA LEU A 397 -25.95 0.10 -16.47
C LEU A 397 -24.89 0.56 -17.48
N GLU A 398 -25.10 0.36 -18.78
CA GLU A 398 -24.12 0.78 -19.80
C GLU A 398 -24.13 2.30 -19.97
N ALA A 399 -25.31 2.91 -20.07
CA ALA A 399 -25.45 4.37 -20.11
C ALA A 399 -24.88 5.02 -18.84
N TYR A 400 -25.18 4.46 -17.66
CA TYR A 400 -24.64 4.91 -16.38
C TYR A 400 -23.10 4.89 -16.34
N LYS A 401 -22.49 3.77 -16.75
CA LYS A 401 -21.03 3.63 -16.80
C LYS A 401 -20.39 4.62 -17.77
N ASN A 402 -20.97 4.79 -18.95
CA ASN A 402 -20.47 5.70 -19.98
C ASN A 402 -20.56 7.15 -19.51
N HIS A 403 -21.70 7.55 -18.95
CA HIS A 403 -21.91 8.89 -18.43
C HIS A 403 -20.92 9.25 -17.32
N ILE A 404 -20.74 8.37 -16.33
CA ILE A 404 -19.76 8.61 -15.26
C ILE A 404 -18.34 8.66 -15.83
N TRP A 405 -17.99 7.76 -16.75
CA TRP A 405 -16.67 7.79 -17.38
C TRP A 405 -16.41 9.10 -18.13
N GLU A 406 -17.36 9.57 -18.93
CA GLU A 406 -17.24 10.81 -19.72
C GLU A 406 -17.12 12.06 -18.83
N ASN A 407 -17.86 12.11 -17.73
CA ASN A 407 -17.81 13.23 -16.78
C ASN A 407 -16.54 13.22 -15.92
N THR A 408 -15.95 12.05 -15.66
CA THR A 408 -14.84 11.92 -14.69
C THR A 408 -13.48 11.72 -15.35
N GLN A 409 -13.46 11.31 -16.62
CA GLN A 409 -12.26 10.97 -17.40
C GLN A 409 -11.35 9.98 -16.65
N GLY A 410 -11.95 9.06 -15.88
CA GLY A 410 -11.23 8.04 -15.13
C GLY A 410 -10.62 8.50 -13.80
N ASN A 411 -10.95 9.69 -13.30
CA ASN A 411 -10.49 10.15 -12.00
C ASN A 411 -11.25 9.42 -10.87
N PRO A 412 -10.57 8.60 -10.03
CA PRO A 412 -11.22 7.80 -8.98
C PRO A 412 -12.02 8.62 -7.97
N LEU A 413 -11.55 9.81 -7.59
CA LEU A 413 -12.28 10.66 -6.63
C LEU A 413 -13.59 11.17 -7.24
N PHE A 414 -13.55 11.62 -8.49
CA PHE A 414 -14.75 12.13 -9.17
C PHE A 414 -15.75 11.00 -9.45
N ILE A 415 -15.25 9.80 -9.78
CA ILE A 415 -16.07 8.59 -9.88
C ILE A 415 -16.77 8.33 -8.54
N TYR A 416 -16.03 8.33 -7.44
CA TYR A 416 -16.60 8.12 -6.11
C TYR A 416 -17.68 9.15 -5.78
N GLU A 417 -17.41 10.44 -5.99
CA GLU A 417 -18.39 11.52 -5.73
C GLU A 417 -19.64 11.40 -6.59
N MET A 418 -19.52 11.05 -7.88
CA MET A 418 -20.68 10.83 -8.75
C MET A 418 -21.50 9.61 -8.29
N VAL A 419 -20.84 8.49 -8.01
CA VAL A 419 -21.52 7.27 -7.55
C VAL A 419 -22.22 7.53 -6.21
N GLU A 420 -21.58 8.27 -5.30
CA GLU A 420 -22.18 8.65 -4.02
C GLU A 420 -23.41 9.57 -4.19
N ARG A 421 -23.39 10.49 -5.17
CA ARG A 421 -24.58 11.29 -5.51
C ARG A 421 -25.73 10.40 -5.98
N TYR A 422 -25.48 9.51 -6.94
CA TYR A 422 -26.50 8.58 -7.44
C TYR A 422 -27.01 7.61 -6.38
N SER A 423 -26.18 7.25 -5.40
CA SER A 423 -26.60 6.37 -4.29
C SER A 423 -27.70 6.97 -3.40
N LYS A 424 -27.93 8.29 -3.49
CA LYS A 424 -28.98 9.01 -2.76
C LYS A 424 -30.29 9.09 -3.55
N GLU A 425 -30.27 8.77 -4.84
CA GLU A 425 -31.46 8.75 -5.69
C GLU A 425 -32.22 7.44 -5.48
N GLN A 426 -33.55 7.50 -5.54
CA GLN A 426 -34.39 6.29 -5.41
C GLN A 426 -34.24 5.36 -6.61
N GLN A 427 -34.14 5.93 -7.81
CA GLN A 427 -33.96 5.21 -9.08
C GLN A 427 -33.09 6.06 -10.01
N VAL A 428 -32.13 5.43 -10.67
CA VAL A 428 -31.23 6.10 -11.61
C VAL A 428 -31.75 5.85 -13.02
N SER A 429 -32.65 6.75 -13.46
CA SER A 429 -33.17 6.77 -14.84
C SER A 429 -32.27 7.57 -15.78
N ASN A 430 -32.52 7.44 -17.09
CA ASN A 430 -31.78 8.22 -18.10
C ASN A 430 -31.96 9.74 -17.97
N GLU A 431 -33.07 10.21 -17.39
CA GLU A 431 -33.31 11.63 -17.13
C GLU A 431 -32.40 12.14 -15.99
N VAL A 432 -32.35 11.40 -14.88
CA VAL A 432 -31.49 11.71 -13.72
C VAL A 432 -30.01 11.71 -14.11
N LEU A 433 -29.61 10.80 -15.02
CA LEU A 433 -28.25 10.80 -15.59
C LEU A 433 -27.91 12.13 -16.26
N GLN A 434 -28.83 12.73 -17.02
CA GLN A 434 -28.54 13.98 -17.73
C GLN A 434 -28.42 15.21 -16.81
N GLU A 435 -29.13 15.19 -15.68
CA GLU A 435 -29.12 16.27 -14.68
C GLU A 435 -27.83 16.28 -13.85
N VAL A 436 -27.32 15.11 -13.45
CA VAL A 436 -26.17 15.00 -12.56
C VAL A 436 -24.87 15.05 -13.35
N ARG A 437 -24.26 16.24 -13.40
CA ARG A 437 -22.94 16.47 -14.02
C ARG A 437 -21.84 16.76 -12.98
N HIS A 438 -20.61 16.37 -13.29
CA HIS A 438 -19.44 16.73 -12.47
C HIS A 438 -18.85 18.04 -12.98
N THR A 439 -19.13 19.15 -12.29
CA THR A 439 -18.71 20.50 -12.71
C THR A 439 -17.22 20.77 -12.52
N ALA A 440 -16.52 20.00 -11.68
CA ALA A 440 -15.10 20.20 -11.39
C ALA A 440 -14.16 19.49 -12.39
N ALA A 441 -14.70 18.71 -13.33
CA ALA A 441 -13.94 18.07 -14.41
C ALA A 441 -13.79 18.95 -15.66
N ALA A 442 -14.49 20.08 -15.75
CA ALA A 442 -14.30 21.02 -16.84
C ALA A 442 -12.93 21.69 -16.73
N GLU A 443 -12.09 21.52 -17.76
CA GLU A 443 -10.78 22.18 -17.83
C GLU A 443 -10.96 23.70 -17.69
N GLU A 444 -10.27 24.32 -16.72
CA GLU A 444 -10.22 25.77 -16.61
C GLU A 444 -9.62 26.33 -17.90
N ILE A 445 -10.45 26.89 -18.79
CA ILE A 445 -9.97 27.55 -19.99
C ILE A 445 -9.09 28.73 -19.56
N ASN A 446 -7.79 28.65 -19.87
CA ASN A 446 -6.88 29.74 -19.62
C ASN A 446 -7.17 30.85 -20.65
N PHE A 447 -7.90 31.89 -20.23
CA PHE A 447 -8.23 33.03 -21.08
C PHE A 447 -7.05 34.01 -21.27
N LEU A 448 -5.90 33.78 -20.63
CA LEU A 448 -4.73 34.65 -20.76
C LEU A 448 -4.23 34.83 -22.21
N PRO A 449 -4.16 33.79 -23.07
CA PRO A 449 -3.78 33.94 -24.47
C PRO A 449 -4.77 34.78 -25.27
N PHE A 450 -6.07 34.66 -24.97
CA PHE A 450 -7.12 35.47 -25.59
C PHE A 450 -7.00 36.95 -25.19
N LEU A 451 -6.72 37.21 -23.91
CA LEU A 451 -6.48 38.56 -23.38
C LEU A 451 -5.24 39.20 -24.01
N ILE A 452 -4.14 38.45 -24.12
CA ILE A 452 -2.90 38.90 -24.76
C ILE A 452 -3.14 39.20 -26.25
N GLY A 453 -3.87 38.33 -26.95
CA GLY A 453 -4.24 38.54 -28.35
C GLY A 453 -5.07 39.80 -28.56
N LEU A 454 -6.03 40.05 -27.67
CA LEU A 454 -6.87 41.26 -27.72
C LEU A 454 -6.05 42.54 -27.43
N LEU A 455 -5.16 42.51 -26.44
CA LEU A 455 -4.22 43.61 -26.15
C LEU A 455 -3.26 43.90 -27.31
N ALA A 456 -2.75 42.85 -27.96
CA ALA A 456 -1.88 42.98 -29.12
C ALA A 456 -2.63 43.59 -30.30
N CYS A 457 -3.86 43.13 -30.58
CA CYS A 457 -4.71 43.66 -31.65
C CYS A 457 -5.02 45.15 -31.44
N MET A 458 -5.31 45.54 -30.20
CA MET A 458 -5.55 46.94 -29.81
C MET A 458 -4.32 47.82 -29.99
N SER A 459 -3.12 47.29 -29.67
CA SER A 459 -1.86 48.00 -29.86
C SER A 459 -1.54 48.20 -31.35
N VAL A 460 -1.83 47.19 -32.19
CA VAL A 460 -1.68 47.28 -33.65
C VAL A 460 -2.62 48.30 -34.25
N LEU A 461 -3.90 48.31 -33.86
CA LEU A 461 -4.88 49.29 -34.31
C LEU A 461 -4.48 50.73 -33.94
N ARG A 462 -3.93 50.91 -32.73
CA ARG A 462 -3.41 52.20 -32.27
C ARG A 462 -2.18 52.66 -33.05
N TYR A 463 -1.29 51.74 -33.41
CA TYR A 463 -0.12 52.03 -34.24
C TYR A 463 -0.52 52.37 -35.68
N TRP A 464 -1.46 51.62 -36.25
CA TRP A 464 -1.93 51.83 -37.63
C TRP A 464 -2.66 53.15 -37.80
N GLY A 465 -3.52 53.53 -36.84
CA GLY A 465 -4.16 54.85 -36.81
C GLY A 465 -3.15 56.01 -36.72
N ARG A 466 -1.94 55.77 -36.20
CA ARG A 466 -0.86 56.76 -36.15
C ARG A 466 -0.13 56.91 -37.49
N ILE A 467 -0.05 55.84 -38.28
CA ILE A 467 0.60 55.83 -39.60
C ILE A 467 -0.30 56.44 -40.68
N THR A 468 -1.62 56.24 -40.60
CA THR A 468 -2.54 56.70 -41.66
C THR A 468 -2.80 58.21 -41.65
N GLY A 469 -2.23 58.95 -40.70
CA GLY A 469 -2.26 60.43 -40.67
C GLY A 469 -3.65 61.06 -40.52
N THR A 470 -4.69 60.24 -40.42
CA THR A 470 -6.04 60.70 -40.11
C THR A 470 -6.17 60.79 -38.59
N ASP A 471 -6.27 62.00 -38.05
CA ASP A 471 -6.81 62.30 -36.71
C ASP A 471 -8.32 61.93 -36.61
N SER A 472 -8.70 60.80 -37.20
CA SER A 472 -10.04 60.27 -37.11
C SER A 472 -10.15 59.53 -35.78
N GLY A 473 -10.88 60.14 -34.86
CA GLY A 473 -11.26 59.62 -33.55
C GLY A 473 -11.81 58.18 -33.47
N PRO A 474 -12.33 57.51 -34.54
CA PRO A 474 -12.86 56.15 -34.40
C PRO A 474 -11.83 55.11 -33.95
N TRP A 475 -10.57 55.19 -34.38
CA TRP A 475 -9.56 54.19 -34.00
C TRP A 475 -9.11 54.33 -32.55
N TYR A 476 -8.98 55.57 -32.07
CA TYR A 476 -8.75 55.86 -30.65
C TYR A 476 -9.96 55.53 -29.78
N PHE A 477 -11.17 55.71 -30.29
CA PHE A 477 -12.42 55.35 -29.61
C PHE A 477 -12.60 53.83 -29.48
N LEU A 478 -12.35 53.06 -30.55
CA LEU A 478 -12.31 51.60 -30.49
C LEU A 478 -11.21 51.10 -29.55
N ALA A 479 -10.05 51.77 -29.55
CA ALA A 479 -8.97 51.50 -28.60
C ALA A 479 -9.34 51.84 -27.14
N ALA A 480 -10.16 52.86 -26.90
CA ALA A 480 -10.66 53.20 -25.57
C ALA A 480 -11.72 52.20 -25.09
N ILE A 481 -12.66 51.79 -25.96
CA ILE A 481 -13.69 50.80 -25.67
C ILE A 481 -13.06 49.45 -25.28
N GLY A 482 -12.04 48.98 -26.01
CA GLY A 482 -11.39 47.71 -25.66
C GLY A 482 -10.62 47.78 -24.34
N VAL A 483 -10.08 48.94 -23.94
CA VAL A 483 -9.45 49.13 -22.61
C VAL A 483 -10.49 49.10 -21.49
N ILE A 484 -11.65 49.72 -21.69
CA ILE A 484 -12.80 49.64 -20.76
C ILE A 484 -13.26 48.18 -20.64
N PHE A 485 -13.39 47.46 -21.75
CA PHE A 485 -13.76 46.05 -21.76
C PHE A 485 -12.72 45.16 -21.07
N LEU A 486 -11.43 45.51 -21.10
CA LEU A 486 -10.37 44.83 -20.36
C LEU A 486 -10.46 45.05 -18.83
N PHE A 487 -10.74 46.28 -18.42
CA PHE A 487 -10.89 46.65 -17.01
C PHE A 487 -12.12 45.99 -16.38
N PHE A 488 -13.26 46.04 -17.06
CA PHE A 488 -14.52 45.47 -16.57
C PHE A 488 -14.71 43.99 -16.93
N GLY A 489 -14.09 43.51 -18.00
CA GLY A 489 -14.21 42.12 -18.45
C GLY A 489 -13.66 41.14 -17.41
N ARG A 490 -12.60 41.50 -16.68
CA ARG A 490 -12.07 40.67 -15.60
C ARG A 490 -13.06 40.53 -14.43
N GLU A 491 -13.81 41.58 -14.10
CA GLU A 491 -14.85 41.55 -13.07
C GLU A 491 -16.13 40.87 -13.57
N MET A 492 -16.54 41.07 -14.83
CA MET A 492 -17.65 40.32 -15.45
C MET A 492 -17.37 38.81 -15.54
N ILE A 493 -16.15 38.42 -15.89
CA ILE A 493 -15.72 37.00 -15.94
C ILE A 493 -15.65 36.41 -14.54
N ARG A 494 -15.27 37.19 -13.53
CA ARG A 494 -15.36 36.77 -12.11
C ARG A 494 -16.79 36.70 -11.60
N ALA A 495 -17.69 37.57 -12.07
CA ALA A 495 -19.10 37.57 -11.70
C ALA A 495 -19.88 36.41 -12.37
N THR A 496 -19.47 35.98 -13.56
CA THR A 496 -20.01 34.79 -14.25
C THR A 496 -19.45 33.47 -13.71
N ARG A 497 -18.32 33.48 -12.99
CA ARG A 497 -17.93 32.40 -12.06
C ARG A 497 -18.88 32.43 -10.86
N ARG A 498 -20.12 32.00 -11.06
CA ARG A 498 -21.07 31.77 -9.97
C ARG A 498 -20.42 30.85 -8.95
N LYS A 499 -20.14 31.42 -7.77
CA LYS A 499 -19.93 30.70 -6.52
C LYS A 499 -21.15 29.78 -6.32
N TYR A 500 -20.96 28.48 -6.51
CA TYR A 500 -21.78 27.50 -5.81
C TYR A 500 -20.85 26.60 -5.01
N VAL A 501 -21.26 26.46 -3.75
CA VAL A 501 -20.66 25.69 -2.66
C VAL A 501 -20.60 24.21 -3.02
#